data_AF-A0A8T5T3H1-F1
#
_entry.id   AF-A0A8T5T3H1-F1
#
_cell.length_a   1.000
_cell.length_b   1.000
_cell.length_c   1.000
_cell.angle_alpha   90.00
_cell.angle_beta   90.00
_cell.angle_gamma   90.00
#
_symmetry.space_group_name_H-M   'P 1'
#
loop_
_entity.id
_entity.type
_entity.pdbx_description
1 polymer ?
#
loop_
_entity_poly.entity_id
_entity_poly.type
_entity_poly.pdbx_seq_one_letter_code
_entity_poly.pdbx_strand_id
1 'polypeptide(L)'
;MEILDYVNGIYSIVVGISLNLFWIVVFSLKSSPKLIENPKERLFHVIAEFFISTLAIIAGIGIFYEQDWGIYLFFIAFGALTYACINAIGIYSKKKLWLLVGTLSLVGIISFVLLLFNLIRIITV
;
A
#
# COMPACT_ATOMS: atom_id res chain seq x y z
N MET A 1 7.42 -4.71 -22.37
CA MET A 1 7.08 -5.05 -20.96
C MET A 1 7.89 -6.24 -20.44
N GLU A 2 8.64 -6.07 -19.35
CA GLU A 2 9.38 -7.14 -18.66
C GLU A 2 8.50 -7.88 -17.63
N ILE A 3 8.92 -9.07 -17.16
CA ILE A 3 8.21 -9.82 -16.11
C ILE A 3 7.98 -8.96 -14.86
N LEU A 4 8.97 -8.16 -14.47
CA LEU A 4 8.88 -7.28 -13.31
C LEU A 4 7.76 -6.23 -13.47
N ASP A 5 7.54 -5.71 -14.67
CA ASP A 5 6.48 -4.73 -14.94
C ASP A 5 5.10 -5.36 -14.78
N TYR A 6 4.91 -6.59 -15.27
CA TYR A 6 3.67 -7.33 -15.04
C TYR A 6 3.42 -7.56 -13.53
N VAL A 7 4.43 -7.97 -12.79
CA VAL A 7 4.34 -8.19 -11.34
C VAL A 7 3.98 -6.88 -10.63
N ASN A 8 4.69 -5.79 -10.93
CA ASN A 8 4.42 -4.48 -10.36
C ASN A 8 2.99 -4.01 -10.68
N GLY A 9 2.57 -4.13 -11.94
CA GLY A 9 1.25 -3.71 -12.41
C GLY A 9 0.12 -4.44 -11.70
N ILE A 10 0.16 -5.78 -11.70
CA ILE A 10 -0.84 -6.62 -11.03
C ILE A 10 -0.87 -6.31 -9.53
N TYR A 11 0.30 -6.32 -8.89
CA TYR A 11 0.38 -6.15 -7.44
C TYR A 11 -0.11 -4.76 -7.02
N SER A 12 0.22 -3.71 -7.76
CA SER A 12 -0.23 -2.33 -7.47
C SER A 12 -1.74 -2.20 -7.53
N ILE A 13 -2.39 -2.76 -8.56
CA ILE A 13 -3.85 -2.73 -8.68
C ILE A 13 -4.49 -3.55 -7.56
N VAL A 14 -4.02 -4.78 -7.33
CA VAL A 14 -4.59 -5.66 -6.30
C VAL A 14 -4.48 -5.06 -4.91
N VAL A 15 -3.31 -4.52 -4.54
CA VAL A 15 -3.10 -3.89 -3.24
C VAL A 15 -3.92 -2.61 -3.11
N GLY A 16 -3.96 -1.76 -4.14
CA GLY A 16 -4.75 -0.53 -4.11
C GLY A 16 -6.25 -0.81 -3.95
N ILE A 17 -6.80 -1.76 -4.71
CA ILE A 17 -8.20 -2.19 -4.56
C ILE A 17 -8.43 -2.78 -3.16
N SER A 18 -7.52 -3.64 -2.68
CA SER A 18 -7.65 -4.28 -1.36
C SER A 18 -7.64 -3.26 -0.22
N LEU A 19 -6.79 -2.24 -0.29
CA LEU A 19 -6.70 -1.18 0.72
C LEU A 19 -7.97 -0.30 0.73
N ASN A 20 -8.51 0.02 -0.44
CA ASN A 20 -9.80 0.71 -0.54
C ASN A 20 -10.95 -0.12 0.05
N LEU A 21 -11.04 -1.39 -0.34
CA LEU A 21 -12.08 -2.30 0.16
C LEU A 21 -11.97 -2.51 1.67
N PHE A 22 -10.75 -2.62 2.20
CA PHE A 22 -10.51 -2.73 3.63
C PHE A 22 -11.15 -1.56 4.39
N TRP A 23 -10.89 -0.32 3.99
CA TRP A 23 -11.48 0.85 4.66
C TRP A 23 -12.99 0.94 4.50
N ILE A 24 -13.51 0.65 3.31
CA ILE A 24 -14.95 0.61 3.06
C ILE A 24 -15.62 -0.36 4.04
N VAL A 25 -15.10 -1.59 4.16
CA VAL A 25 -15.63 -2.62 5.07
C VAL A 25 -15.52 -2.19 6.53
N VAL A 26 -14.38 -1.61 6.94
CA VAL A 26 -14.16 -1.13 8.31
C VAL A 26 -15.17 -0.05 8.69
N PHE A 27 -15.49 0.87 7.77
CA PHE A 27 -16.51 1.90 7.99
C PHE A 27 -17.93 1.32 8.02
N SER A 28 -18.26 0.41 7.09
CA SER A 28 -19.59 -0.22 7.03
C SER A 28 -19.91 -1.06 8.27
N LEU A 29 -18.94 -1.80 8.81
CA LEU A 29 -19.17 -2.71 9.94
C LEU A 29 -19.22 -2.02 11.31
N LYS A 30 -19.10 -0.67 11.39
CA LYS A 30 -18.92 0.08 12.64
C LYS A 30 -17.80 -0.51 13.54
N SER A 31 -16.85 -1.25 12.97
CA SER A 31 -15.64 -1.74 13.66
C SER A 31 -14.62 -0.62 13.88
N SER A 32 -14.82 0.50 13.20
CA SER A 32 -14.09 1.75 13.30
C SER A 32 -13.71 2.16 14.74
N PRO A 33 -14.61 2.19 15.74
CA PRO A 33 -14.28 2.67 17.10
C PRO A 33 -13.25 1.82 17.84
N LYS A 34 -13.14 0.51 17.55
CA LYS A 34 -12.14 -0.37 18.21
C LYS A 34 -10.73 -0.15 17.70
N LEU A 35 -10.62 0.31 16.45
CA LEU A 35 -9.33 0.59 15.86
C LEU A 35 -8.88 2.01 16.24
N ILE A 36 -9.81 2.96 16.47
CA ILE A 36 -9.58 4.41 16.66
C ILE A 36 -9.20 4.75 18.10
N GLU A 37 -8.02 5.35 18.29
CA GLU A 37 -7.65 6.02 19.55
C GLU A 37 -7.97 7.52 19.49
N ASN A 38 -7.61 8.19 18.40
CA ASN A 38 -7.91 9.60 18.16
C ASN A 38 -8.66 9.79 16.82
N PRO A 39 -9.91 10.28 16.82
CA PRO A 39 -10.72 10.43 15.60
C PRO A 39 -10.11 11.35 14.53
N LYS A 40 -9.40 12.42 14.94
CA LYS A 40 -8.77 13.35 14.00
C LYS A 40 -7.58 12.72 13.30
N GLU A 41 -6.69 12.08 14.07
CA GLU A 41 -5.53 11.37 13.51
C GLU A 41 -5.97 10.22 12.61
N ARG A 42 -7.04 9.51 13.00
CA ARG A 42 -7.66 8.48 12.16
C ARG A 42 -8.10 9.03 10.81
N LEU A 43 -8.78 10.18 10.79
CA LEU A 43 -9.29 10.74 9.55
C LEU A 43 -8.15 11.03 8.58
N PHE A 44 -7.08 11.69 9.05
CA PHE A 44 -5.91 11.96 8.23
C PHE A 44 -5.21 10.67 7.76
N HIS A 45 -5.09 9.68 8.64
CA HIS A 45 -4.51 8.38 8.29
C HIS A 45 -5.31 7.68 7.18
N VAL A 46 -6.64 7.66 7.28
CA VAL A 46 -7.50 7.05 6.27
C VAL A 46 -7.43 7.81 4.94
N ILE A 47 -7.45 9.14 4.98
CA ILE A 47 -7.29 9.97 3.76
C ILE A 47 -5.94 9.65 3.08
N ALA A 48 -4.87 9.55 3.86
CA ALA A 48 -3.56 9.19 3.33
C ALA A 48 -3.57 7.79 2.69
N GLU A 49 -4.23 6.80 3.32
CA GLU A 49 -4.32 5.44 2.76
C GLU A 49 -5.21 5.36 1.51
N PHE A 50 -6.26 6.18 1.40
CA PHE A 50 -7.02 6.35 0.16
C PHE A 50 -6.20 7.01 -0.96
N PHE A 51 -5.30 7.92 -0.60
CA PHE A 51 -4.38 8.52 -1.57
C PHE A 51 -3.36 7.49 -2.06
N ILE A 52 -2.77 6.71 -1.14
CA ILE A 52 -1.84 5.62 -1.45
C ILE A 52 -2.50 4.59 -2.38
N SER A 53 -3.70 4.13 -2.06
CA SER A 53 -4.42 3.14 -2.87
C SER A 53 -4.75 3.65 -4.28
N THR A 54 -5.18 4.90 -4.38
CA THR A 54 -5.50 5.54 -5.68
C THR A 54 -4.23 5.66 -6.53
N LEU A 55 -3.13 6.12 -5.94
CA LEU A 55 -1.85 6.19 -6.64
C LEU A 55 -1.35 4.81 -7.05
N ALA A 56 -1.51 3.77 -6.22
CA ALA A 56 -1.12 2.41 -6.59
C ALA A 56 -1.93 1.88 -7.79
N ILE A 57 -3.25 2.11 -7.82
CA ILE A 57 -4.08 1.72 -8.96
C ILE A 57 -3.65 2.45 -10.23
N ILE A 58 -3.48 3.77 -10.15
CA ILE A 58 -3.03 4.59 -11.29
C ILE A 58 -1.64 4.14 -11.76
N ALA A 59 -0.70 3.90 -10.84
CA ALA A 59 0.64 3.40 -11.15
C ALA A 59 0.57 2.06 -11.89
N GLY A 60 -0.23 1.12 -11.40
CA GLY A 60 -0.39 -0.19 -12.05
C GLY A 60 -0.98 -0.10 -13.45
N ILE A 61 -1.97 0.79 -13.65
CA ILE A 61 -2.51 1.11 -14.97
C ILE A 61 -1.41 1.70 -15.87
N GLY A 62 -0.67 2.69 -15.38
CA GLY A 62 0.41 3.33 -16.14
C GLY A 62 1.50 2.33 -16.56
N ILE A 63 1.88 1.42 -15.68
CA ILE A 63 2.86 0.35 -15.98
C ILE A 63 2.34 -0.58 -17.08
N PHE A 64 1.06 -0.98 -17.05
CA PHE A 64 0.51 -1.84 -18.11
C PHE A 64 0.42 -1.17 -19.49
N TYR A 65 0.22 0.15 -19.50
CA TYR A 65 0.22 0.94 -20.73
C TYR A 65 1.63 1.44 -21.12
N GLU A 66 2.68 0.90 -20.49
CA GLU A 66 4.09 1.25 -20.74
C GLU A 66 4.34 2.78 -20.67
N GLN A 67 3.70 3.44 -19.72
CA GLN A 67 3.84 4.88 -19.51
C GLN A 67 4.90 5.19 -18.45
N ASP A 68 5.83 6.08 -18.76
CA ASP A 68 6.94 6.47 -17.85
C ASP A 68 6.44 7.02 -16.51
N TRP A 69 5.30 7.70 -16.48
CA TRP A 69 4.73 8.20 -15.23
C TRP A 69 4.28 7.08 -14.28
N GLY A 70 4.02 5.87 -14.79
CA GLY A 70 3.56 4.73 -14.00
C GLY A 70 4.60 4.31 -12.96
N ILE A 71 5.88 4.27 -13.33
CA ILE A 71 6.95 3.86 -12.41
C ILE A 71 7.22 4.91 -11.32
N TYR A 72 7.12 6.21 -11.64
CA TYR A 72 7.26 7.26 -10.62
C TYR A 72 6.14 7.21 -9.59
N LEU A 73 4.90 7.02 -10.04
CA LEU A 73 3.76 6.85 -9.12
C LEU A 73 3.87 5.57 -8.29
N PHE A 74 4.43 4.49 -8.87
CA PHE A 74 4.73 3.26 -8.14
C PHE A 74 5.67 3.54 -6.95
N PHE A 75 6.79 4.24 -7.16
CA PHE A 75 7.71 4.58 -6.06
C PHE A 75 7.04 5.40 -4.96
N ILE A 76 6.24 6.40 -5.34
CA ILE A 76 5.53 7.24 -4.36
C ILE A 76 4.54 6.40 -3.56
N ALA A 77 3.67 5.65 -4.24
CA ALA A 77 2.64 4.84 -3.60
C ALA A 77 3.24 3.75 -2.69
N PHE A 78 4.27 3.05 -3.17
CA PHE A 78 4.83 1.91 -2.45
C PHE A 78 5.77 2.33 -1.34
N GLY A 79 6.47 3.46 -1.48
CA GLY A 79 7.25 4.04 -0.39
C GLY A 79 6.34 4.43 0.77
N ALA A 80 5.23 5.11 0.46
CA ALA A 80 4.21 5.48 1.43
C ALA A 80 3.51 4.25 2.04
N LEU A 81 3.18 3.23 1.24
CA LEU A 81 2.59 1.98 1.71
C LEU A 81 3.51 1.22 2.66
N THR A 82 4.81 1.14 2.33
CA THR A 82 5.81 0.47 3.19
C THR A 82 5.90 1.18 4.53
N TYR A 83 6.00 2.52 4.52
CA TYR A 83 5.96 3.32 5.74
C TYR A 83 4.67 3.08 6.54
N ALA A 84 3.50 3.10 5.88
CA ALA A 84 2.21 2.86 6.52
C ALA A 84 2.15 1.48 7.19
N CYS A 85 2.64 0.43 6.52
CA CYS A 85 2.71 -0.93 7.09
C CYS A 85 3.58 -0.97 8.35
N ILE A 86 4.79 -0.40 8.30
CA ILE A 86 5.71 -0.34 9.45
C ILE A 86 5.06 0.37 10.63
N ASN A 87 4.48 1.54 10.38
CA ASN A 87 3.80 2.33 11.41
C ASN A 87 2.61 1.56 12.03
N ALA A 88 1.79 0.92 11.19
CA ALA A 88 0.62 0.16 11.62
C ALA A 88 0.97 -1.10 12.42
N ILE A 89 2.05 -1.81 12.08
CA ILE A 89 2.54 -2.98 12.83
C ILE A 89 2.85 -2.62 14.29
N GLY A 90 3.51 -1.49 14.53
CA GLY A 90 3.83 -1.02 15.89
C GLY A 90 2.60 -0.74 16.75
N ILE A 91 1.51 -0.26 16.12
CA ILE A 91 0.24 0.01 16.79
C ILE A 91 -0.54 -1.28 17.05
N TYR A 92 -0.71 -2.13 16.04
CA TYR A 92 -1.56 -3.31 16.13
C TYR A 92 -0.94 -4.47 16.93
N SER A 93 0.39 -4.54 17.02
CA SER A 93 1.08 -5.47 17.92
C SER A 93 0.73 -5.22 19.39
N LYS A 94 0.67 -3.95 19.83
CA LYS A 94 0.24 -3.57 21.20
C LYS A 94 -1.19 -3.99 21.49
N LYS A 95 -2.06 -3.97 20.47
CA LYS A 95 -3.47 -4.41 20.55
C LYS A 95 -3.65 -5.92 20.41
N LYS A 96 -2.56 -6.69 20.30
CA LYS A 96 -2.56 -8.16 20.11
C LYS A 96 -3.36 -8.64 18.89
N LEU A 97 -3.46 -7.80 17.85
CA LEU A 97 -4.14 -8.11 16.59
C LEU A 97 -3.18 -8.83 15.63
N TRP A 98 -2.73 -10.02 16.00
CA TRP A 98 -1.63 -10.73 15.33
C TRP A 98 -1.89 -11.07 13.86
N LEU A 99 -3.13 -11.37 13.49
CA LEU A 99 -3.48 -11.62 12.10
C LEU A 99 -3.23 -10.37 11.24
N LEU A 100 -3.64 -9.20 11.72
CA LEU A 100 -3.44 -7.93 11.00
C LEU A 100 -1.95 -7.58 10.94
N VAL A 101 -1.21 -7.80 12.03
CA VAL A 101 0.25 -7.63 12.06
C VAL A 101 0.92 -8.49 10.99
N GLY A 102 0.59 -9.80 10.92
CA GLY A 102 1.15 -10.71 9.93
C GLY A 102 0.86 -10.27 8.49
N THR A 103 -0.40 -9.89 8.20
CA THR A 103 -0.78 -9.39 6.87
C THR A 103 -0.03 -8.11 6.49
N LEU A 104 0.08 -7.14 7.40
CA LEU A 104 0.80 -5.89 7.15
C LEU A 104 2.31 -6.12 7.00
N SER A 105 2.90 -7.04 7.76
CA SER A 105 4.30 -7.43 7.60
C SER A 105 4.55 -8.04 6.21
N LEU A 106 3.68 -8.94 5.76
CA LEU A 106 3.81 -9.56 4.45
C LEU A 106 3.68 -8.53 3.32
N VAL A 107 2.64 -7.70 3.34
CA VAL A 107 2.44 -6.63 2.35
C VAL A 107 3.59 -5.64 2.38
N GLY A 108 4.05 -5.23 3.56
CA GLY A 108 5.17 -4.30 3.72
C GLY A 108 6.48 -4.86 3.14
N ILE A 109 6.79 -6.13 3.41
CA ILE A 109 8.00 -6.80 2.89
C ILE A 109 7.95 -6.93 1.37
N ILE A 110 6.84 -7.42 0.82
CA ILE A 110 6.70 -7.56 -0.65
C ILE A 110 6.82 -6.20 -1.32
N SER A 111 6.15 -5.17 -0.79
CA SER A 111 6.19 -3.81 -1.33
C SER A 111 7.61 -3.23 -1.29
N PHE A 112 8.33 -3.43 -0.19
CA PHE A 112 9.71 -2.98 -0.04
C PHE A 112 10.68 -3.71 -1.00
N VAL A 113 10.52 -5.03 -1.15
CA VAL A 113 11.34 -5.82 -2.07
C VAL A 113 11.13 -5.37 -3.52
N LEU A 114 9.87 -5.16 -3.94
CA LEU A 114 9.58 -4.66 -5.28
C LEU A 114 10.14 -3.25 -5.50
N LEU A 115 10.05 -2.36 -4.50
CA LEU A 115 10.71 -1.05 -4.56
C LEU A 115 12.21 -1.17 -4.81
N LEU A 116 12.91 -2.03 -4.06
CA LEU A 116 14.36 -2.21 -4.20
C LEU A 116 14.73 -2.75 -5.59
N PHE A 117 14.01 -3.74 -6.11
CA PHE A 117 14.27 -4.26 -7.46
C PHE A 117 14.11 -3.19 -8.54
N ASN A 118 13.04 -2.38 -8.46
CA ASN A 118 12.83 -1.30 -9.42
C ASN A 118 13.86 -0.18 -9.27
N LEU A 119 14.28 0.13 -8.04
CA LEU A 119 15.32 1.14 -7.79
C LEU A 119 16.67 0.70 -8.38
N ILE A 120 17.05 -0.56 -8.14
CA ILE A 120 18.28 -1.13 -8.72
C ILE A 120 18.22 -1.07 -10.24
N ARG A 121 17.09 -1.50 -10.85
CA ARG A 121 16.90 -1.47 -12.30
C ARG A 121 17.16 -0.08 -12.88
N ILE A 122 16.63 0.98 -12.24
CA ILE A 122 16.81 2.36 -12.73
C ILE A 122 18.25 2.85 -12.62
N ILE A 123 19.00 2.42 -11.61
CA ILE A 123 20.39 2.87 -11.40
C ILE A 123 21.37 2.13 -12.31
N THR A 124 21.04 0.91 -12.74
CA THR A 124 21.93 0.06 -13.57
C THR A 124 21.70 0.19 -15.08
N VAL A 125 20.64 0.86 -15.51
CA VAL A 125 20.31 1.14 -16.92
C VAL A 125 20.80 2.54 -17.28
#